data_AF-R9GMS8-F1
#
_entry.id   AF-R9GMS8-F1
#
_cell.length_a   1.000
_cell.length_b   1.000
_cell.length_c   1.000
_cell.angle_alpha   90.00
_cell.angle_beta   90.00
_cell.angle_gamma   90.00
#
_symmetry.space_group_name_H-M   'P 1'
#
loop_
_entity.id
_entity.type
_entity.pdbx_description
1 polymer ?
#
loop_
_entity_poly.entity_id
_entity_poly.type
_entity_poly.pdbx_seq_one_letter_code
_entity_poly.pdbx_strand_id
1 'polypeptide(L)'
;MFNELSVSQVNSVDAVCEVMETFVRTYVVGKDAGLNELRFHDKVIKNIFQFNLHTEYSLDYWLKDNRIKKDLRDQFLEIVTTTPLVKESDVNHADAYSRSEFHIEMEGGKCQVWGLGAAWEFDTISISLATHDYWKKSVVQISHYCLNEQAEEKHYIRKVRHFSNEDTFVEHVKWCQHRQRENLKKSADLWESREQLFPHLFFISAIEKQIATLGNSRDLTKIVEALQKLDSYICNWKSGGFSCEDAVKITGLRMSPESDSTLKNFQVKGHSGQIF
;
A
#
# COMPACT_ATOMS: atom_id res chain seq x y z
N MET A 1 6.10 -4.12 -1.28
CA MET A 1 5.76 -5.37 -0.56
C MET A 1 7.03 -5.97 0.02
N PHE A 2 7.03 -6.35 1.31
CA PHE A 2 8.18 -7.01 1.91
C PHE A 2 8.28 -8.47 1.42
N ASN A 3 9.46 -8.90 0.99
CA ASN A 3 9.75 -10.29 0.63
C ASN A 3 10.24 -11.07 1.85
N GLU A 4 9.41 -11.94 2.38
CA GLU A 4 9.69 -12.72 3.58
C GLU A 4 10.81 -13.76 3.42
N LEU A 5 11.07 -14.25 2.21
CA LEU A 5 12.17 -15.20 1.98
C LEU A 5 13.55 -14.54 2.11
N SER A 6 13.61 -13.22 2.20
CA SER A 6 14.84 -12.51 2.51
C SER A 6 15.24 -12.59 3.98
N VAL A 7 14.40 -13.11 4.86
CA VAL A 7 14.73 -13.35 6.26
C VAL A 7 15.52 -14.65 6.38
N SER A 8 16.83 -14.58 6.14
CA SER A 8 17.75 -15.72 6.25
C SER A 8 18.92 -15.41 7.17
N GLN A 9 19.58 -16.47 7.64
CA GLN A 9 20.74 -16.35 8.52
C GLN A 9 21.92 -15.69 7.81
N VAL A 10 22.57 -14.75 8.49
CA VAL A 10 23.85 -14.15 8.12
C VAL A 10 24.95 -14.61 9.08
N ASN A 11 26.20 -14.39 8.70
CA ASN A 11 27.37 -15.00 9.33
C ASN A 11 27.79 -14.38 10.67
N SER A 12 27.25 -13.23 11.06
CA SER A 12 27.65 -12.51 12.27
C SER A 12 26.58 -11.51 12.71
N VAL A 13 26.64 -11.09 13.97
CA VAL A 13 25.80 -10.00 14.49
C VAL A 13 26.10 -8.67 13.78
N ASP A 14 27.35 -8.42 13.41
CA ASP A 14 27.72 -7.20 12.67
C ASP A 14 27.08 -7.19 11.28
N ALA A 15 27.05 -8.34 10.59
CA ALA A 15 26.31 -8.48 9.33
C ALA A 15 24.79 -8.26 9.50
N VAL A 16 24.20 -8.65 10.64
CA VAL A 16 22.79 -8.31 10.93
C VAL A 16 22.61 -6.79 10.98
N CYS A 17 23.52 -6.10 11.67
CA CYS A 17 23.46 -4.64 11.78
C CYS A 17 23.56 -3.96 10.41
N GLU A 18 24.48 -4.42 9.55
CA GLU A 18 24.64 -3.92 8.19
C GLU A 18 23.40 -4.17 7.32
N VAL A 19 22.82 -5.37 7.39
CA VAL A 19 21.59 -5.71 6.65
C VAL A 19 20.42 -4.81 7.08
N MET A 20 20.25 -4.61 8.39
CA MET A 20 19.16 -3.78 8.91
C MET A 20 19.37 -2.30 8.59
N GLU A 21 20.60 -1.79 8.69
CA GLU A 21 20.92 -0.42 8.25
C GLU A 21 20.65 -0.22 6.76
N THR A 22 21.10 -1.17 5.94
CA THR A 22 20.85 -1.17 4.49
C THR A 22 19.35 -1.16 4.20
N PHE A 23 18.59 -2.02 4.87
CA PHE A 23 17.14 -2.11 4.67
C PHE A 23 16.42 -0.80 5.00
N VAL A 24 16.70 -0.19 6.16
CA VAL A 24 16.06 1.06 6.58
C VAL A 24 16.40 2.20 5.61
N ARG A 25 17.68 2.37 5.25
CA ARG A 25 18.11 3.40 4.29
C ARG A 25 17.44 3.20 2.92
N THR A 26 17.43 1.97 2.45
CA THR A 26 16.84 1.59 1.16
C THR A 26 15.33 1.85 1.13
N TYR A 27 14.64 1.60 2.25
CA TYR A 27 13.23 1.96 2.39
C TYR A 27 13.01 3.48 2.30
N VAL A 28 13.84 4.27 2.98
CA VAL A 28 13.76 5.74 2.95
C VAL A 28 13.95 6.26 1.52
N VAL A 29 14.94 5.76 0.78
CA VAL A 29 15.14 6.13 -0.63
C VAL A 29 13.92 5.76 -1.49
N GLY A 30 13.32 4.59 -1.23
CA GLY A 30 12.07 4.18 -1.89
C GLY A 30 10.90 5.13 -1.57
N LYS A 31 10.75 5.53 -0.30
CA LYS A 31 9.74 6.47 0.18
C LYS A 31 9.89 7.84 -0.48
N ASP A 32 11.12 8.36 -0.56
CA ASP A 32 11.42 9.64 -1.24
C ASP A 32 11.11 9.58 -2.75
N ALA A 33 11.19 8.40 -3.34
CA ALA A 33 10.76 8.11 -4.70
C ALA A 33 9.26 7.75 -4.83
N GLY A 34 8.46 8.02 -3.80
CA GLY A 34 6.99 7.91 -3.82
C GLY A 34 6.43 6.52 -3.47
N LEU A 35 7.26 5.60 -2.96
CA LEU A 35 6.81 4.32 -2.40
C LEU A 35 6.49 4.48 -0.92
N ASN A 36 5.33 5.08 -0.64
CA ASN A 36 5.00 5.56 0.72
C ASN A 36 4.52 4.47 1.68
N GLU A 37 4.31 3.24 1.20
CA GLU A 37 3.80 2.14 2.00
C GLU A 37 4.67 0.89 1.85
N LEU A 38 5.22 0.40 2.96
CA LEU A 38 5.58 -1.01 3.07
C LEU A 38 4.33 -1.80 3.46
N ARG A 39 4.26 -3.05 2.99
CA ARG A 39 3.19 -4.00 3.32
C ARG A 39 3.79 -5.36 3.56
N PHE A 40 3.30 -6.03 4.59
CA PHE A 40 3.70 -7.38 4.98
C PHE A 40 2.52 -8.33 4.81
N HIS A 41 2.83 -9.59 4.54
CA HIS A 41 1.84 -10.66 4.64
C HIS A 41 1.47 -10.88 6.12
N ASP A 42 0.21 -11.24 6.40
CA ASP A 42 -0.32 -11.35 7.77
C ASP A 42 0.42 -12.41 8.61
N LYS A 43 0.83 -13.52 7.99
CA LYS A 43 1.64 -14.58 8.60
C LYS A 43 3.06 -14.13 8.97
N VAL A 44 3.55 -13.06 8.34
CA VAL A 44 4.93 -12.57 8.50
C VAL A 44 4.97 -11.49 9.58
N ILE A 45 4.06 -10.51 9.51
CA ILE A 45 4.08 -9.35 10.42
C ILE A 45 3.91 -9.74 11.89
N LYS A 46 3.11 -10.77 12.20
CA LYS A 46 2.83 -11.22 13.57
C LYS A 46 4.09 -11.63 14.33
N ASN A 47 5.10 -12.13 13.61
CA ASN A 47 6.33 -12.67 14.19
C ASN A 47 7.57 -11.86 13.81
N ILE A 48 7.40 -10.66 13.25
CA ILE A 48 8.53 -9.88 12.70
C ILE A 48 9.65 -9.67 13.72
N PHE A 49 9.30 -9.32 14.96
CA PHE A 49 10.28 -9.09 16.04
C PHE A 49 11.01 -10.37 16.50
N GLN A 50 10.46 -11.54 16.20
CA GLN A 50 11.04 -12.85 16.54
C GLN A 50 11.94 -13.40 15.44
N PHE A 51 12.05 -12.72 14.29
CA PHE A 51 12.92 -13.16 13.21
C PHE A 51 14.38 -13.13 13.64
N ASN A 52 15.03 -14.29 13.52
CA ASN A 52 16.45 -14.46 13.80
C ASN A 52 17.22 -14.33 12.48
N LEU A 53 18.01 -13.26 12.37
CA LEU A 53 18.95 -13.07 11.25
C LEU A 53 20.33 -13.64 11.58
N HIS A 54 20.62 -13.90 12.84
CA HIS A 54 21.79 -14.67 13.28
C HIS A 54 21.38 -15.57 14.45
N THR A 55 22.18 -16.60 14.75
CA THR A 55 21.93 -17.52 15.87
C THR A 55 21.75 -16.72 17.16
N GLU A 56 20.59 -16.90 17.81
CA GLU A 56 20.18 -16.21 19.05
C GLU A 56 20.11 -14.67 18.98
N TYR A 57 20.15 -14.07 17.78
CA TYR A 57 20.04 -12.62 17.60
C TYR A 57 18.83 -12.27 16.74
N SER A 58 17.73 -11.97 17.43
CA SER A 58 16.45 -11.59 16.83
C SER A 58 16.36 -10.10 16.51
N LEU A 59 15.36 -9.71 15.73
CA LEU A 59 15.04 -8.28 15.51
C LEU A 59 14.65 -7.56 16.81
N ASP A 60 14.04 -8.24 17.78
CA ASP A 60 13.80 -7.69 19.13
C ASP A 60 15.11 -7.39 19.87
N TYR A 61 16.12 -8.27 19.75
CA TYR A 61 17.45 -8.01 20.29
C TYR A 61 18.13 -6.83 19.60
N TRP A 62 18.06 -6.77 18.26
CA TRP A 62 18.60 -5.64 17.48
C TRP A 62 17.98 -4.29 17.90
N LEU A 63 16.66 -4.26 18.17
CA LEU A 63 15.96 -3.07 18.66
C LEU A 63 16.38 -2.63 20.08
N LYS A 64 16.92 -3.54 20.89
CA LYS A 64 17.38 -3.26 22.25
C LYS A 64 18.90 -3.05 22.33
N ASP A 65 19.61 -3.26 21.23
CA ASP A 65 21.06 -3.21 21.19
C ASP A 65 21.55 -1.76 21.18
N ASN A 66 22.20 -1.36 22.27
CA ASN A 66 22.70 0.00 22.48
C ASN A 66 23.78 0.45 21.49
N ARG A 67 24.39 -0.48 20.74
CA ARG A 67 25.35 -0.15 19.68
C ARG A 67 24.68 0.46 18.46
N ILE A 68 23.39 0.17 18.26
CA ILE A 68 22.62 0.67 17.12
C ILE A 68 22.20 2.12 17.39
N LYS A 69 22.31 2.97 16.36
CA LYS A 69 21.87 4.36 16.45
C LYS A 69 20.38 4.41 16.72
N LYS A 70 19.98 5.27 17.67
CA LYS A 70 18.57 5.43 18.06
C LYS A 70 17.69 5.76 16.86
N ASP A 71 18.10 6.71 16.03
CA ASP A 71 17.35 7.14 14.84
C ASP A 71 17.05 5.99 13.87
N LEU A 72 17.98 5.04 13.72
CA LEU A 72 17.81 3.88 12.85
C LEU A 72 16.75 2.92 13.39
N ARG A 73 16.74 2.72 14.71
CA ARG A 73 15.73 1.89 15.39
C ARG A 73 14.34 2.54 15.34
N ASP A 74 14.29 3.86 15.57
CA ASP A 74 13.04 4.63 15.53
C ASP A 74 12.43 4.60 14.12
N GLN A 75 13.26 4.76 13.07
CA GLN A 75 12.83 4.61 11.67
C GLN A 75 12.29 3.21 11.37
N PHE A 76 12.99 2.15 11.80
CA PHE A 76 12.50 0.79 11.62
C PHE A 76 11.15 0.57 12.33
N LEU A 77 11.00 1.08 13.55
CA LEU A 77 9.72 1.02 14.28
C LEU A 77 8.61 1.77 13.55
N GLU A 78 8.87 2.96 13.02
CA GLU A 78 7.91 3.70 12.18
C GLU A 78 7.46 2.81 11.02
N ILE A 79 8.42 2.25 10.25
CA ILE A 79 8.14 1.38 9.10
C ILE A 79 7.17 0.25 9.46
N VAL A 80 7.46 -0.52 10.52
CA VAL A 80 6.67 -1.71 10.85
C VAL A 80 5.35 -1.40 11.55
N THR A 81 5.23 -0.24 12.22
CA THR A 81 4.01 0.16 12.96
C THR A 81 3.02 0.96 12.12
N THR A 82 3.49 1.71 11.13
CA THR A 82 2.63 2.49 10.21
C THR A 82 2.24 1.72 8.97
N THR A 83 2.71 0.48 8.82
CA THR A 83 2.39 -0.37 7.67
C THR A 83 0.91 -0.76 7.70
N PRO A 84 0.10 -0.39 6.68
CA PRO A 84 -1.26 -0.91 6.57
C PRO A 84 -1.21 -2.42 6.33
N LEU A 85 -1.89 -3.18 7.20
CA LEU A 85 -2.06 -4.61 7.03
C LEU A 85 -2.84 -4.88 5.74
N VAL A 86 -2.36 -5.80 4.90
CA VAL A 86 -3.20 -6.37 3.84
C VAL A 86 -4.19 -7.31 4.53
N LYS A 87 -5.46 -6.91 4.61
CA LYS A 87 -6.55 -7.80 5.05
C LYS A 87 -7.05 -8.59 3.85
N GLU A 88 -7.56 -9.81 4.04
CA GLU A 88 -8.17 -10.60 2.95
C GLU A 88 -9.31 -9.84 2.24
N SER A 89 -10.02 -8.97 2.95
CA SER A 89 -11.09 -8.13 2.39
C SER A 89 -10.62 -6.88 1.63
N ASP A 90 -9.32 -6.58 1.64
CA ASP A 90 -8.74 -5.39 1.02
C ASP A 90 -8.46 -5.56 -0.49
N VAL A 91 -9.04 -6.58 -1.11
CA VAL A 91 -8.59 -7.00 -2.42
C VAL A 91 -9.82 -7.26 -3.30
N ASN A 92 -10.13 -6.35 -4.22
CA ASN A 92 -10.95 -6.71 -5.40
C ASN A 92 -10.21 -7.71 -6.32
N HIS A 93 -8.94 -8.02 -5.99
CA HIS A 93 -8.14 -9.16 -6.47
C HIS A 93 -8.01 -10.30 -5.43
N ALA A 94 -8.78 -10.32 -4.31
CA ALA A 94 -8.65 -11.34 -3.26
C ALA A 94 -8.93 -12.70 -3.83
N ASP A 95 -9.95 -12.77 -4.69
CA ASP A 95 -10.34 -13.98 -5.38
C ASP A 95 -9.24 -14.49 -6.31
N ALA A 96 -8.62 -13.62 -7.10
CA ALA A 96 -7.53 -14.01 -7.99
C ALA A 96 -6.27 -14.44 -7.22
N TYR A 97 -5.88 -13.66 -6.20
CA TYR A 97 -4.71 -13.95 -5.37
C TYR A 97 -4.91 -15.18 -4.48
N SER A 98 -6.10 -15.36 -3.88
CA SER A 98 -6.45 -16.55 -3.08
C SER A 98 -6.56 -17.82 -3.91
N ARG A 99 -6.91 -17.70 -5.20
CA ARG A 99 -6.85 -18.79 -6.20
C ARG A 99 -5.51 -18.88 -6.93
N SER A 100 -4.48 -18.16 -6.45
CA SER A 100 -3.15 -18.17 -7.03
C SER A 100 -2.12 -18.64 -6.01
N GLU A 101 -1.16 -19.42 -6.49
CA GLU A 101 0.03 -19.78 -5.73
C GLU A 101 1.27 -19.23 -6.42
N PHE A 102 2.14 -18.62 -5.62
CA PHE A 102 3.36 -18.00 -6.10
C PHE A 102 4.56 -18.66 -5.45
N HIS A 103 5.51 -19.10 -6.27
CA HIS A 103 6.67 -19.86 -5.81
C HIS A 103 7.97 -19.41 -6.47
N ILE A 104 9.07 -19.74 -5.83
CA ILE A 104 10.41 -19.63 -6.37
C ILE A 104 11.17 -20.94 -6.09
N GLU A 105 12.06 -21.33 -6.99
CA GLU A 105 13.01 -22.40 -6.71
C GLU A 105 14.30 -21.81 -6.13
N MET A 106 14.67 -22.28 -4.95
CA MET A 106 15.92 -21.94 -4.27
C MET A 106 16.65 -23.22 -3.85
N GLU A 107 17.89 -23.08 -3.39
CA GLU A 107 18.64 -24.19 -2.80
C GLU A 107 17.88 -24.71 -1.57
N GLY A 108 17.22 -25.86 -1.71
CA GLY A 108 16.29 -26.39 -0.70
C GLY A 108 14.89 -26.70 -1.25
N GLY A 109 14.60 -26.33 -2.50
CA GLY A 109 13.38 -26.70 -3.22
C GLY A 109 12.44 -25.54 -3.50
N LYS A 110 11.17 -25.88 -3.71
CA LYS A 110 10.09 -24.94 -4.03
C LYS A 110 9.67 -24.18 -2.77
N CYS A 111 9.85 -22.86 -2.77
CA CYS A 111 9.47 -21.98 -1.66
C CYS A 111 8.29 -21.09 -2.07
N GLN A 112 7.27 -21.00 -1.23
CA GLN A 112 6.16 -20.05 -1.42
C GLN A 112 6.64 -18.61 -1.23
N VAL A 113 6.16 -17.69 -2.07
CA VAL A 113 6.51 -16.26 -2.02
C VAL A 113 5.27 -15.36 -1.99
N TRP A 114 4.85 -14.97 -0.79
CA TRP A 114 3.72 -14.05 -0.59
C TRP A 114 4.06 -12.62 -0.98
N GLY A 115 5.20 -12.09 -0.50
CA GLY A 115 5.60 -10.72 -0.76
C GLY A 115 5.81 -10.39 -2.24
N LEU A 116 6.50 -11.29 -2.96
CA LEU A 116 6.74 -11.16 -4.40
C LEU A 116 5.47 -11.41 -5.22
N GLY A 117 4.67 -12.41 -4.84
CA GLY A 117 3.37 -12.67 -5.48
C GLY A 117 2.44 -11.46 -5.40
N ALA A 118 2.31 -10.89 -4.19
CA ALA A 118 1.53 -9.67 -3.98
C ALA A 118 2.13 -8.50 -4.76
N ALA A 119 3.45 -8.35 -4.82
CA ALA A 119 4.07 -7.27 -5.57
C ALA A 119 3.70 -7.33 -7.06
N TRP A 120 3.67 -8.53 -7.64
CA TRP A 120 3.22 -8.72 -9.01
C TRP A 120 1.73 -8.41 -9.20
N GLU A 121 0.88 -8.97 -8.34
CA GLU A 121 -0.58 -8.83 -8.43
C GLU A 121 -1.04 -7.37 -8.34
N PHE A 122 -0.40 -6.58 -7.46
CA PHE A 122 -0.72 -5.16 -7.27
C PHE A 122 0.07 -4.22 -8.21
N ASP A 123 0.75 -4.78 -9.23
CA ASP A 123 1.69 -4.09 -10.13
C ASP A 123 2.56 -3.09 -9.35
N THR A 124 3.22 -3.57 -8.29
CA THR A 124 4.08 -2.77 -7.43
C THR A 124 5.46 -3.41 -7.34
N ILE A 125 6.27 -2.93 -6.41
CA ILE A 125 7.66 -3.34 -6.21
C ILE A 125 7.83 -4.04 -4.87
N SER A 126 8.73 -5.02 -4.85
CA SER A 126 9.10 -5.76 -3.64
C SER A 126 10.44 -5.27 -3.08
N ILE A 127 10.56 -5.25 -1.75
CA ILE A 127 11.80 -4.96 -1.03
C ILE A 127 12.22 -6.18 -0.20
N SER A 128 13.51 -6.50 -0.21
CA SER A 128 14.12 -7.58 0.59
C SER A 128 15.18 -7.06 1.55
N LEU A 129 15.47 -7.85 2.58
CA LEU A 129 16.74 -7.76 3.29
C LEU A 129 17.89 -8.26 2.39
N ALA A 130 19.04 -7.60 2.44
CA ALA A 130 20.23 -7.95 1.66
C ALA A 130 21.02 -9.13 2.26
N THR A 131 20.33 -10.19 2.68
CA THR A 131 20.89 -11.36 3.38
C THR A 131 21.51 -12.41 2.46
N HIS A 132 21.16 -12.38 1.17
CA HIS A 132 21.60 -13.35 0.18
C HIS A 132 21.79 -12.69 -1.19
N ASP A 133 22.79 -13.12 -1.96
CA ASP A 133 23.12 -12.53 -3.28
C ASP A 133 21.97 -12.63 -4.29
N TYR A 134 21.12 -13.65 -4.13
CA TYR A 134 19.91 -13.79 -4.95
C TYR A 134 19.02 -12.53 -4.89
N TRP A 135 18.97 -11.84 -3.74
CA TRP A 135 18.17 -10.63 -3.55
C TRP A 135 18.85 -9.36 -4.09
N LYS A 136 20.09 -9.43 -4.59
CA LYS A 136 20.75 -8.28 -5.26
C LYS A 136 20.25 -8.04 -6.69
N LYS A 137 19.23 -8.76 -7.13
CA LYS A 137 18.62 -8.59 -8.46
C LYS A 137 17.56 -7.50 -8.41
N SER A 138 17.52 -6.63 -9.43
CA SER A 138 16.47 -5.63 -9.62
C SER A 138 15.14 -6.23 -10.10
N VAL A 139 15.17 -7.46 -10.62
CA VAL A 139 14.00 -8.23 -11.06
C VAL A 139 14.13 -9.67 -10.60
N VAL A 140 13.09 -10.21 -9.99
CA VAL A 140 13.00 -11.60 -9.56
C VAL A 140 11.96 -12.33 -10.43
N GLN A 141 12.27 -13.56 -10.83
CA GLN A 141 11.32 -14.42 -11.54
C GLN A 141 10.61 -15.33 -10.53
N ILE A 142 9.28 -15.38 -10.61
CA ILE A 142 8.45 -16.26 -9.79
C ILE A 142 7.54 -17.11 -10.65
N SER A 143 7.24 -18.32 -10.20
CA SER A 143 6.24 -19.20 -10.78
C SER A 143 4.87 -18.86 -10.22
N HIS A 144 3.91 -18.63 -11.12
CA HIS A 144 2.51 -18.31 -10.81
C HIS A 144 1.63 -19.45 -11.29
N TYR A 145 1.00 -20.14 -10.36
CA TYR A 145 0.02 -21.19 -10.61
C TYR A 145 -1.37 -20.63 -10.29
N CYS A 146 -2.32 -20.76 -11.20
CA CYS A 146 -3.70 -20.34 -10.97
C CYS A 146 -4.69 -21.24 -11.71
N LEU A 147 -5.94 -21.22 -11.25
CA LEU A 147 -7.07 -21.83 -11.94
C LEU A 147 -7.78 -20.79 -12.81
N ASN A 148 -8.11 -21.14 -14.05
CA ASN A 148 -9.01 -20.34 -14.88
C ASN A 148 -10.48 -20.59 -14.50
N GLU A 149 -11.41 -19.90 -15.17
CA GLU A 149 -12.86 -20.02 -14.94
C GLU A 149 -13.39 -21.45 -15.20
N GLN A 150 -12.65 -22.25 -15.98
CA GLN A 150 -12.96 -23.66 -16.27
C GLN A 150 -12.26 -24.64 -15.31
N ALA A 151 -11.65 -24.15 -14.23
CA ALA A 151 -10.86 -24.92 -13.26
C ALA A 151 -9.67 -25.67 -13.88
N GLU A 152 -9.15 -25.21 -15.01
CA GLU A 152 -7.89 -25.70 -15.57
C GLU A 152 -6.71 -25.00 -14.90
N GLU A 153 -5.71 -25.78 -14.54
CA GLU A 153 -4.44 -25.26 -14.05
C GLU A 153 -3.68 -24.55 -15.17
N LYS A 154 -3.21 -23.33 -14.87
CA LYS A 154 -2.28 -22.58 -15.70
C LYS A 154 -1.02 -22.28 -14.89
N HIS A 155 0.11 -22.33 -15.58
CA HIS A 155 1.41 -22.02 -15.01
C HIS A 155 2.11 -20.95 -15.85
N TYR A 156 2.60 -19.91 -15.18
CA TYR A 156 3.28 -18.80 -15.81
C TYR A 156 4.55 -18.44 -15.04
N ILE A 157 5.56 -17.96 -15.76
CA ILE A 157 6.71 -17.27 -15.17
C ILE A 157 6.44 -15.77 -15.19
N ARG A 158 6.46 -15.15 -14.01
CA ARG A 158 6.25 -13.70 -13.82
C ARG A 158 7.54 -13.02 -13.43
N LYS A 159 7.74 -11.80 -13.93
CA LYS A 159 8.85 -10.93 -13.56
C LYS A 159 8.34 -9.89 -12.58
N VAL A 160 8.99 -9.82 -11.42
CA VAL A 160 8.60 -8.91 -10.32
C VAL A 160 9.71 -7.90 -10.11
N ARG A 161 9.36 -6.61 -10.08
CA ARG A 161 10.31 -5.55 -9.72
C ARG A 161 10.70 -5.72 -8.26
N HIS A 162 12.00 -5.64 -8.00
CA HIS A 162 12.58 -5.98 -6.71
C HIS A 162 13.78 -5.08 -6.41
N PHE A 163 14.05 -4.81 -5.13
CA PHE A 163 15.28 -4.17 -4.68
C PHE A 163 15.63 -4.59 -3.25
N SER A 164 16.91 -4.58 -2.91
CA SER A 164 17.40 -4.90 -1.54
C SER A 164 18.41 -3.88 -1.01
N ASN A 165 18.87 -2.98 -1.86
CA ASN A 165 19.80 -1.91 -1.56
C ASN A 165 19.55 -0.72 -2.49
N GLU A 166 20.23 0.39 -2.24
CA GLU A 166 20.13 1.61 -3.03
C GLU A 166 20.56 1.40 -4.50
N ASP A 167 21.62 0.60 -4.74
CA ASP A 167 22.13 0.33 -6.09
C ASP A 167 21.08 -0.32 -6.99
N THR A 168 20.40 -1.36 -6.48
CA THR A 168 19.31 -2.04 -7.19
C THR A 168 18.06 -1.16 -7.32
N PHE A 169 17.87 -0.21 -6.41
CA PHE A 169 16.75 0.72 -6.47
C PHE A 169 16.89 1.75 -7.58
N VAL A 170 18.12 2.18 -7.92
CA VAL A 170 18.39 3.16 -8.98
C VAL A 170 17.76 2.73 -10.31
N GLU A 171 17.71 1.43 -10.61
CA GLU A 171 17.08 0.88 -11.81
C GLU A 171 15.56 1.16 -11.90
N HIS A 172 14.91 1.39 -10.76
CA HIS A 172 13.45 1.60 -10.67
C HIS A 172 13.04 3.07 -10.57
N VAL A 173 13.97 4.01 -10.42
CA VAL A 173 13.67 5.44 -10.25
C VAL A 173 12.81 5.98 -11.39
N LYS A 174 13.13 5.64 -12.65
CA LYS A 174 12.35 6.07 -13.82
C LYS A 174 10.92 5.52 -13.80
N TRP A 175 10.76 4.28 -13.35
CA TRP A 175 9.45 3.64 -13.21
C TRP A 175 8.63 4.32 -12.11
N CYS A 176 9.24 4.59 -10.95
CA CYS A 176 8.59 5.33 -9.86
C CYS A 176 8.13 6.72 -10.32
N GLN A 177 9.00 7.49 -10.99
CA GLN A 177 8.67 8.81 -11.52
C GLN A 177 7.54 8.75 -12.56
N HIS A 178 7.56 7.77 -13.46
CA HIS A 178 6.48 7.57 -14.43
C HIS A 178 5.15 7.26 -13.72
N ARG A 179 5.17 6.36 -12.75
CA ARG A 179 3.98 6.02 -11.96
C ARG A 179 3.43 7.22 -11.21
N GLN A 180 4.28 8.04 -10.60
CA GLN A 180 3.85 9.29 -9.96
C GLN A 180 3.16 10.24 -10.95
N ARG A 181 3.71 10.40 -12.17
CA ARG A 181 3.08 11.23 -13.21
C ARG A 181 1.72 10.69 -13.65
N GLU A 182 1.63 9.38 -13.91
CA GLU A 182 0.36 8.74 -14.28
C GLU A 182 -0.67 8.86 -13.15
N ASN A 183 -0.23 8.76 -11.90
CA ASN A 183 -1.07 8.93 -10.72
C ASN A 183 -1.63 10.36 -10.63
N LEU A 184 -0.79 11.38 -10.82
CA LEU A 184 -1.22 12.78 -10.81
C LEU A 184 -2.20 13.08 -11.95
N LYS A 185 -1.94 12.52 -13.14
CA LYS A 185 -2.84 12.67 -14.30
C LYS A 185 -4.23 12.14 -14.00
N LYS A 186 -4.34 10.94 -13.42
CA LYS A 186 -5.64 10.34 -13.06
C LYS A 186 -6.43 11.17 -12.03
N SER A 187 -5.76 11.79 -11.06
CA SER A 187 -6.43 12.69 -10.11
C SER A 187 -6.93 13.98 -10.76
N ALA A 188 -6.13 14.54 -11.68
CA ALA A 188 -6.53 15.71 -12.46
C ALA A 188 -7.74 15.36 -13.36
N ASP A 189 -7.67 14.23 -14.07
CA ASP A 189 -8.77 13.74 -14.93
C ASP A 189 -10.07 13.53 -14.12
N LEU A 190 -9.98 13.01 -12.89
CA LEU A 190 -11.12 12.87 -11.98
C LEU A 190 -11.72 14.23 -11.61
N TRP A 191 -10.87 15.21 -11.28
CA TRP A 191 -11.32 16.55 -10.92
C TRP A 191 -11.96 17.28 -12.10
N GLU A 192 -11.36 17.19 -13.29
CA GLU A 192 -11.89 17.80 -14.51
C GLU A 192 -13.23 17.17 -14.92
N SER A 193 -13.39 15.86 -14.77
CA SER A 193 -14.61 15.12 -15.14
C SER A 193 -15.65 15.04 -14.01
N ARG A 194 -15.42 15.69 -12.86
CA ARG A 194 -16.22 15.49 -11.64
C ARG A 194 -17.72 15.76 -11.82
N GLU A 195 -18.08 16.81 -12.57
CA GLU A 195 -19.48 17.20 -12.79
C GLU A 195 -20.19 16.24 -13.75
N GLN A 196 -19.44 15.58 -14.64
CA GLN A 196 -19.96 14.53 -15.50
C GLN A 196 -20.11 13.21 -14.74
N LEU A 197 -19.17 12.89 -13.86
CA LEU A 197 -19.13 11.63 -13.10
C LEU A 197 -20.09 11.61 -11.92
N PHE A 198 -20.32 12.77 -11.29
CA PHE A 198 -21.14 12.94 -10.10
C PHE A 198 -22.09 14.14 -10.26
N PRO A 199 -23.08 14.03 -11.17
CA PRO A 199 -23.92 15.18 -11.56
C PRO A 199 -24.82 15.69 -10.45
N HIS A 200 -25.01 14.93 -9.37
CA HIS A 200 -25.84 15.31 -8.22
C HIS A 200 -25.01 15.82 -7.04
N LEU A 201 -23.68 15.77 -7.13
CA LEU A 201 -22.77 16.29 -6.11
C LEU A 201 -22.27 17.69 -6.47
N PHE A 202 -22.28 18.57 -5.48
CA PHE A 202 -21.63 19.87 -5.58
C PHE A 202 -20.27 19.84 -4.90
N PHE A 203 -19.20 20.13 -5.63
CA PHE A 203 -17.84 20.11 -5.10
C PHE A 203 -17.40 21.52 -4.71
N ILE A 204 -17.01 21.69 -3.44
CA ILE A 204 -16.39 22.94 -2.97
C ILE A 204 -14.91 22.99 -3.38
N SER A 205 -14.38 24.20 -3.59
CA SER A 205 -12.98 24.43 -4.01
C SER A 205 -11.93 23.93 -3.04
N ALA A 206 -12.29 23.71 -1.77
CA ALA A 206 -11.41 23.06 -0.79
C ALA A 206 -11.10 21.60 -1.14
N ILE A 207 -12.02 20.91 -1.82
CA ILE A 207 -11.88 19.50 -2.21
C ILE A 207 -10.91 19.35 -3.40
N GLU A 208 -10.78 20.37 -4.24
CA GLU A 208 -9.83 20.37 -5.38
C GLU A 208 -8.42 20.01 -4.94
N LYS A 209 -7.94 20.70 -3.90
CA LYS A 209 -6.59 20.48 -3.35
C LYS A 209 -6.46 19.10 -2.75
N GLN A 210 -7.52 18.58 -2.11
CA GLN A 210 -7.52 17.23 -1.53
C GLN A 210 -7.48 16.16 -2.63
N ILE A 211 -8.29 16.29 -3.69
CA ILE A 211 -8.28 15.39 -4.85
C ILE A 211 -6.94 15.43 -5.58
N ALA A 212 -6.36 16.62 -5.76
CA ALA A 212 -5.04 16.76 -6.37
C ALA A 212 -3.92 16.07 -5.57
N THR A 213 -4.04 16.02 -4.23
CA THR A 213 -3.05 15.34 -3.37
C THR A 213 -3.19 13.82 -3.32
N LEU A 214 -4.31 13.25 -3.77
CA LEU A 214 -4.61 11.83 -3.62
C LEU A 214 -3.88 10.92 -4.62
N GLY A 215 -3.51 11.41 -5.81
CA GLY A 215 -2.93 10.58 -6.86
C GLY A 215 -3.88 9.42 -7.27
N ASN A 216 -3.34 8.35 -7.87
CA ASN A 216 -4.05 7.08 -8.10
C ASN A 216 -3.68 6.06 -7.02
N SER A 217 -3.83 6.46 -5.76
CA SER A 217 -3.74 5.57 -4.61
C SER A 217 -4.96 4.65 -4.58
N ARG A 218 -4.88 3.56 -3.80
CA ARG A 218 -6.06 2.74 -3.49
C ARG A 218 -7.16 3.56 -2.80
N ASP A 219 -6.77 4.69 -2.19
CA ASP A 219 -7.71 5.64 -1.62
C ASP A 219 -8.47 6.39 -2.72
N LEU A 220 -7.87 6.69 -3.88
CA LEU A 220 -8.62 7.29 -5.00
C LEU A 220 -9.77 6.39 -5.45
N THR A 221 -9.54 5.09 -5.64
CA THR A 221 -10.61 4.15 -6.01
C THR A 221 -11.70 4.08 -4.94
N LYS A 222 -11.32 3.97 -3.66
CA LYS A 222 -12.27 3.96 -2.54
C LYS A 222 -13.06 5.27 -2.43
N ILE A 223 -12.42 6.40 -2.72
CA ILE A 223 -13.03 7.73 -2.72
C ILE A 223 -14.00 7.84 -3.90
N VAL A 224 -13.62 7.38 -5.10
CA VAL A 224 -14.53 7.33 -6.25
C VAL A 224 -15.74 6.46 -5.94
N GLU A 225 -15.55 5.26 -5.38
CA GLU A 225 -16.66 4.38 -4.96
C GLU A 225 -17.56 5.05 -3.90
N ALA A 226 -16.97 5.77 -2.94
CA ALA A 226 -17.74 6.50 -1.94
C ALA A 226 -18.53 7.67 -2.54
N LEU A 227 -17.93 8.43 -3.45
CA LEU A 227 -18.58 9.52 -4.18
C LEU A 227 -19.72 8.98 -5.06
N GLN A 228 -19.54 7.84 -5.73
CA GLN A 228 -20.61 7.19 -6.52
C GLN A 228 -21.80 6.79 -5.64
N LYS A 229 -21.54 6.22 -4.46
CA LYS A 229 -22.60 5.86 -3.51
C LYS A 229 -23.35 7.08 -3.00
N LEU A 230 -22.63 8.17 -2.73
CA LEU A 230 -23.22 9.42 -2.26
C LEU A 230 -24.03 10.12 -3.36
N ASP A 231 -23.50 10.19 -4.58
CA ASP A 231 -24.23 10.73 -5.76
C ASP A 231 -25.53 9.95 -6.00
N SER A 232 -25.47 8.62 -5.93
CA SER A 232 -26.63 7.74 -6.06
C SER A 232 -27.68 7.97 -4.96
N TYR A 233 -27.24 8.20 -3.72
CA TYR A 233 -28.15 8.54 -2.63
C TYR A 233 -28.84 9.88 -2.88
N ILE A 234 -28.09 10.91 -3.29
CA ILE A 234 -28.62 12.25 -3.55
C ILE A 234 -29.55 12.25 -4.77
N CYS A 235 -29.25 11.48 -5.82
CA CYS A 235 -30.15 11.28 -6.97
C CYS A 235 -31.55 10.80 -6.56
N ASN A 236 -31.65 10.01 -5.48
CA ASN A 236 -32.91 9.47 -4.98
C ASN A 236 -33.56 10.32 -3.87
N TRP A 237 -32.89 11.37 -3.41
CA TRP A 237 -33.38 12.27 -2.38
C TRP A 237 -34.27 13.37 -2.99
N LYS A 238 -35.59 13.26 -2.76
CA LYS A 238 -36.58 14.14 -3.42
C LYS A 238 -37.16 15.24 -2.53
N SER A 239 -37.08 15.10 -1.20
CA SER A 239 -37.71 16.03 -0.25
C SER A 239 -37.21 15.80 1.19
N GLY A 240 -37.37 16.80 2.05
CA GLY A 240 -36.90 16.78 3.44
C GLY A 240 -35.51 17.39 3.60
N GLY A 241 -34.99 17.46 4.83
CA GLY A 241 -33.58 17.79 5.06
C GLY A 241 -32.68 16.58 4.80
N PHE A 242 -31.39 16.81 4.51
CA PHE A 242 -30.45 15.70 4.34
C PHE A 242 -30.29 14.96 5.68
N SER A 243 -30.44 13.64 5.64
CA SER A 243 -30.27 12.78 6.81
C SER A 243 -28.94 12.01 6.70
N CYS A 244 -27.98 12.35 7.56
CA CYS A 244 -26.72 11.61 7.66
C CYS A 244 -26.96 10.15 8.09
N GLU A 245 -27.94 9.92 8.97
CA GLU A 245 -28.28 8.56 9.43
C GLU A 245 -28.79 7.68 8.29
N ASP A 246 -29.69 8.22 7.46
CA ASP A 246 -30.22 7.49 6.30
C ASP A 246 -29.15 7.28 5.24
N ALA A 247 -28.32 8.29 5.00
CA ALA A 247 -27.20 8.18 4.08
C ALA A 247 -26.22 7.09 4.53
N VAL A 248 -25.84 7.04 5.81
CA VAL A 248 -25.00 5.97 6.40
C VAL A 248 -25.67 4.60 6.25
N LYS A 249 -26.97 4.51 6.55
CA LYS A 249 -27.73 3.26 6.48
C LYS A 249 -27.85 2.70 5.06
N ILE A 250 -28.04 3.57 4.07
CA ILE A 250 -28.25 3.17 2.66
C ILE A 250 -26.93 2.93 1.94
N THR A 251 -25.93 3.79 2.16
CA THR A 251 -24.64 3.72 1.46
C THR A 251 -23.60 2.84 2.16
N GLY A 252 -23.77 2.60 3.46
CA GLY A 252 -22.76 1.96 4.31
C GLY A 252 -21.53 2.83 4.58
N LEU A 253 -21.53 4.10 4.17
CA LEU A 253 -20.43 5.04 4.41
C LEU A 253 -20.39 5.44 5.88
N ARG A 254 -19.19 5.62 6.44
CA ARG A 254 -19.02 6.20 7.78
C ARG A 254 -18.95 7.71 7.66
N MET A 255 -20.08 8.37 7.88
CA MET A 255 -20.21 9.82 7.81
C MET A 255 -20.73 10.34 9.14
N SER A 256 -20.25 11.52 9.53
CA SER A 256 -20.74 12.26 10.69
C SER A 256 -21.17 13.65 10.25
N PRO A 257 -22.21 14.24 10.84
CA PRO A 257 -22.52 15.64 10.60
C PRO A 257 -21.35 16.53 11.06
N GLU A 258 -21.16 17.65 10.34
CA GLU A 258 -20.18 18.66 10.71
C GLU A 258 -20.49 19.28 12.07
N SER A 259 -19.43 19.66 12.79
CA SER A 259 -19.58 20.29 14.11
C SER A 259 -20.15 21.71 14.02
N ASP A 260 -20.85 22.17 15.06
CA ASP A 260 -21.46 23.51 15.12
C ASP A 260 -20.45 24.64 14.90
N SER A 261 -19.18 24.44 15.28
CA SER A 261 -18.09 25.39 15.05
C SER A 261 -17.69 25.45 13.58
N THR A 262 -17.69 24.32 12.87
CA THR A 262 -17.42 24.26 11.42
C THR A 262 -18.54 24.95 10.64
N LEU A 263 -19.81 24.67 10.96
CA LEU A 263 -20.98 25.24 10.27
C LEU A 263 -21.04 26.77 10.37
N LYS A 264 -20.67 27.35 11.51
CA LYS A 264 -20.61 28.81 11.70
C LYS A 264 -19.58 29.48 10.80
N ASN A 265 -18.44 28.84 10.53
CA ASN A 265 -17.42 29.37 9.62
C ASN A 265 -17.86 29.39 8.15
N PHE A 266 -18.77 28.50 7.75
CA PHE A 266 -19.32 28.48 6.39
C PHE A 266 -20.46 29.49 6.18
N GLN A 267 -21.30 29.75 7.19
CA GLN A 267 -22.36 30.77 7.13
C GLN A 267 -21.80 32.19 6.97
N VAL A 268 -20.64 32.49 7.57
CA VAL A 268 -19.99 33.81 7.46
C VAL A 268 -19.49 34.12 6.03
N LYS A 269 -19.33 33.10 5.18
CA LYS A 269 -18.87 33.25 3.78
C LYS A 269 -20.01 33.33 2.75
N GLY A 270 -21.24 33.60 3.18
CA GLY A 270 -22.32 34.07 2.29
C GLY A 270 -22.92 33.02 1.34
N HIS A 271 -22.85 31.74 1.66
CA HIS A 271 -23.53 30.71 0.87
C HIS A 271 -24.80 30.25 1.60
N SER A 272 -25.92 30.89 1.30
CA SER A 272 -27.25 30.50 1.78
C SER A 272 -27.81 29.36 0.92
N GLY A 273 -27.22 28.19 1.08
CA GLY A 273 -27.78 26.90 0.69
C GLY A 273 -27.35 25.90 1.75
N GLN A 274 -28.19 24.93 2.10
CA GLN A 274 -27.70 23.78 2.87
C GLN A 274 -26.63 23.10 2.01
N ILE A 275 -25.36 23.19 2.44
CA ILE A 275 -24.18 22.78 1.69
C ILE A 275 -23.39 21.81 2.55
N PHE A 276 -22.97 20.70 1.94
CA PHE A 276 -21.90 19.80 2.40
C PHE A 276 -20.57 20.25 1.79
#